data_AF-A0A973ELB7-F1
#
_entry.id   AF-A0A973ELB7-F1
#
_cell.length_a   1.000
_cell.length_b   1.000
_cell.length_c   1.000
_cell.angle_alpha   90.00
_cell.angle_beta   90.00
_cell.angle_gamma   90.00
#
_symmetry.space_group_name_H-M   'P 1'
#
loop_
_entity.id
_entity.type
_entity.pdbx_description
1 polymer ?
#
loop_
_entity_poly.entity_id
_entity_poly.type
_entity_poly.pdbx_seq_one_letter_code
_entity_poly.pdbx_strand_id
1 'polypeptide(L)'
;MKKLVFIIYFFIFVCMFISTNIKAQLPPDDPAYELVFSDDFNGNRLDSTLWLKTFPWHQDTNYHTFCHDTTVFHPMAAIKVRDANGNLDTTNCKVSNGTLKLITKKESYDGQCWRWLKCNPPSFSNCNALNYCDNYGGPNTCWHWDTLPFNFTTAMLYSKFNFRYGYFEIRFKLPPLPPSPKSMRGHSGTFWLYSGGNPYWSEIDVFEINANNNYCFAAGNMYWEVDTDLTTRHQDIWGPQNTHCFFTPDSFHTAAINWTSQSIEYYYDGILRWVSYNHPDLIHNMAIIINNGGNYTPTDNYCTAFDTLGADSTHFPYIFEIDYVKVWQLKKDCNTDINLTSFNPTIYPNKLHKSITMGTNVNITNQSNQTFWSQNYILLNEGTYVDNQSNVLFNVTNCNNIYCQRKINESAKGDENPTPPPSSFLNKLNNN
;
A
#
# COMPACT_ATOMS: atom_id res chain seq x y z
N MET A 1 -61.23 -48.76 -21.86
CA MET A 1 -60.96 -47.41 -21.33
C MET A 1 -60.24 -47.52 -19.99
N LYS A 2 -58.98 -47.07 -19.91
CA LYS A 2 -58.28 -46.48 -18.75
C LYS A 2 -56.85 -46.20 -19.22
N LYS A 3 -56.46 -44.92 -19.27
CA LYS A 3 -55.15 -44.49 -19.80
C LYS A 3 -54.07 -44.75 -18.74
N LEU A 4 -52.96 -45.37 -19.16
CA LEU A 4 -51.74 -45.45 -18.36
C LEU A 4 -51.04 -44.08 -18.45
N VAL A 5 -50.88 -43.39 -17.32
CA VAL A 5 -50.16 -42.10 -17.27
C VAL A 5 -48.74 -42.39 -16.82
N PHE A 6 -47.80 -42.42 -17.77
CA PHE A 6 -46.37 -42.42 -17.47
C PHE A 6 -45.95 -40.98 -17.12
N ILE A 7 -45.65 -40.74 -15.84
CA ILE A 7 -45.01 -39.49 -15.40
C ILE A 7 -43.51 -39.65 -15.65
N ILE A 8 -43.00 -38.96 -16.67
CA ILE A 8 -41.56 -38.85 -16.94
C ILE A 8 -40.99 -37.86 -15.93
N TYR A 9 -40.21 -38.35 -14.96
CA TYR A 9 -39.38 -37.51 -14.11
C TYR A 9 -38.22 -36.95 -14.94
N PHE A 10 -38.39 -35.73 -15.44
CA PHE A 10 -37.36 -34.98 -16.13
C PHE A 10 -36.36 -34.45 -15.08
N PHE A 11 -35.30 -35.22 -14.80
CA PHE A 11 -34.19 -34.79 -13.95
C PHE A 11 -33.44 -33.66 -14.68
N ILE A 12 -33.82 -32.41 -14.41
CA ILE A 12 -33.00 -31.25 -14.78
C ILE A 12 -31.76 -31.31 -13.90
N PHE A 13 -30.67 -31.82 -14.47
CA PHE A 13 -29.34 -31.64 -13.92
C PHE A 13 -29.01 -30.15 -14.06
N VAL A 14 -29.41 -29.36 -13.06
CA VAL A 14 -28.95 -27.98 -12.93
C VAL A 14 -27.48 -28.09 -12.57
N CYS A 15 -26.64 -28.10 -13.60
CA CYS A 15 -25.24 -27.73 -13.47
C CYS A 15 -25.21 -26.28 -13.00
N MET A 16 -25.30 -26.09 -11.67
CA MET A 16 -24.71 -24.93 -11.03
C MET A 16 -23.24 -24.99 -11.38
N PHE A 17 -22.88 -24.31 -12.47
CA PHE A 17 -21.58 -23.66 -12.56
C PHE A 17 -21.54 -22.70 -11.37
N ILE A 18 -21.08 -23.24 -10.24
CA ILE A 18 -20.44 -22.43 -9.22
C ILE A 18 -19.26 -21.83 -9.99
N SER A 19 -19.43 -20.58 -10.45
CA SER A 19 -18.30 -19.74 -10.74
C SER A 19 -17.57 -19.58 -9.42
N THR A 20 -16.67 -20.51 -9.15
CA THR A 20 -15.59 -20.27 -8.20
C THR A 20 -14.86 -19.07 -8.79
N ASN A 21 -15.20 -17.89 -8.29
CA ASN A 21 -14.37 -16.71 -8.48
C ASN A 21 -13.04 -17.10 -7.82
N ILE A 22 -12.10 -17.57 -8.63
CA ILE A 22 -10.78 -18.01 -8.19
C ILE A 22 -10.06 -16.75 -7.74
N LYS A 23 -10.30 -16.35 -6.50
CA LYS A 23 -9.50 -15.32 -5.83
C LYS A 23 -8.05 -15.80 -5.86
N ALA A 24 -7.14 -14.88 -6.14
CA ALA A 24 -5.71 -15.20 -6.07
C ALA A 24 -5.39 -15.68 -4.65
N GLN A 25 -4.54 -16.71 -4.53
CA GLN A 25 -3.96 -17.07 -3.24
C GLN A 25 -3.09 -15.88 -2.82
N LEU A 26 -3.45 -15.26 -1.69
CA LEU A 26 -2.74 -14.11 -1.19
C LEU A 26 -1.39 -14.56 -0.59
N PRO A 27 -0.34 -13.72 -0.58
CA PRO A 27 0.95 -14.05 0.04
C PRO A 27 0.94 -14.57 1.49
N PRO A 28 -0.03 -14.27 2.39
CA PRO A 28 -0.21 -14.99 3.65
C PRO A 28 -0.21 -16.53 3.52
N ASP A 29 -0.76 -17.05 2.43
CA ASP A 29 -0.96 -18.48 2.19
C ASP A 29 0.15 -19.10 1.32
N ASP A 30 1.07 -18.30 0.76
CA ASP A 30 2.14 -18.78 -0.13
C ASP A 30 3.43 -19.08 0.68
N PRO A 31 3.91 -20.34 0.72
CA PRO A 31 5.06 -20.71 1.54
C PRO A 31 6.37 -20.06 1.10
N ALA A 32 6.46 -19.46 -0.11
CA ALA A 32 7.63 -18.72 -0.56
C ALA A 32 7.76 -17.32 0.08
N TYR A 33 6.68 -16.79 0.68
CA TYR A 33 6.68 -15.49 1.34
C TYR A 33 6.87 -15.60 2.86
N GLU A 34 7.51 -14.60 3.46
CA GLU A 34 7.54 -14.33 4.90
C GLU A 34 6.96 -12.96 5.22
N LEU A 35 6.28 -12.87 6.37
CA LEU A 35 5.81 -11.62 6.94
C LEU A 35 7.02 -10.86 7.51
N VAL A 36 7.40 -9.74 6.89
CA VAL A 36 8.57 -8.92 7.30
C VAL A 36 8.18 -7.70 8.13
N PHE A 37 6.91 -7.30 8.10
CA PHE A 37 6.35 -6.24 8.92
C PHE A 37 4.86 -6.47 9.15
N SER A 38 4.38 -6.19 10.36
CA SER A 38 2.96 -6.22 10.70
C SER A 38 2.64 -5.33 11.89
N ASP A 39 1.50 -4.66 11.83
CA ASP A 39 0.80 -4.15 13.01
C ASP A 39 -0.68 -4.57 12.88
N ASP A 40 -1.14 -5.40 13.82
CA ASP A 40 -2.55 -5.83 13.94
C ASP A 40 -3.34 -4.96 14.93
N PHE A 41 -2.76 -3.85 15.42
CA PHE A 41 -3.41 -2.85 16.29
C PHE A 41 -4.19 -3.41 17.50
N ASN A 42 -3.77 -4.57 18.01
CA ASN A 42 -4.39 -5.27 19.14
C ASN A 42 -4.01 -4.71 20.52
N GLY A 43 -3.11 -3.72 20.57
CA GLY A 43 -2.65 -3.08 21.80
C GLY A 43 -3.62 -2.04 22.37
N ASN A 44 -3.20 -1.39 23.47
CA ASN A 44 -3.92 -0.25 24.08
C ASN A 44 -3.35 1.12 23.65
N ARG A 45 -2.33 1.13 22.78
CA ARG A 45 -1.70 2.31 22.20
C ARG A 45 -1.01 1.92 20.89
N LEU A 46 -0.74 2.92 20.04
CA LEU A 46 0.10 2.77 18.85
C LEU A 46 1.51 2.32 19.25
N ASP A 47 2.11 1.41 18.49
CA ASP A 47 3.51 1.04 18.70
C ASP A 47 4.46 2.12 18.14
N SER A 48 5.07 2.88 19.04
CA SER A 48 6.05 3.91 18.71
C SER A 48 7.41 3.37 18.24
N THR A 49 7.63 2.05 18.29
CA THR A 49 8.81 1.41 17.67
C THR A 49 8.60 1.20 16.17
N LEU A 50 7.36 1.03 15.73
CA LEU A 50 6.97 0.85 14.33
C LEU A 50 6.67 2.19 13.63
N TRP A 51 6.01 3.12 14.33
CA TRP A 51 5.39 4.30 13.70
C TRP A 51 5.86 5.65 14.27
N LEU A 52 5.89 6.65 13.40
CA LEU A 52 5.79 8.07 13.72
C LEU A 52 4.36 8.56 13.49
N LYS A 53 3.91 9.58 14.22
CA LYS A 53 2.56 10.20 14.06
C LYS A 53 2.55 11.45 13.18
N THR A 54 3.65 11.75 12.50
CA THR A 54 3.85 12.92 11.63
C THR A 54 4.87 12.59 10.56
N PHE A 55 4.83 13.31 9.45
CA PHE A 55 5.90 13.30 8.45
C PHE A 55 7.24 13.70 9.09
N PRO A 56 8.36 13.07 8.70
CA PRO A 56 9.71 13.50 9.10
C PRO A 56 10.03 14.97 8.76
N TRP A 57 9.42 15.51 7.71
CA TRP A 57 9.54 16.91 7.28
C TRP A 57 8.44 17.84 7.85
N HIS A 58 7.47 17.29 8.59
CA HIS A 58 6.27 17.96 9.11
C HIS A 58 5.32 18.52 8.02
N GLN A 59 4.12 18.94 8.43
CA GLN A 59 3.25 19.79 7.58
C GLN A 59 3.82 21.21 7.47
N ASP A 60 3.55 21.93 6.39
CA ASP A 60 4.16 23.23 6.08
C ASP A 60 3.22 24.44 6.23
N THR A 61 1.91 24.24 6.22
CA THR A 61 0.92 25.33 6.21
C THR A 61 -0.41 24.93 6.86
N ASN A 62 -1.23 25.92 7.22
CA ASN A 62 -2.62 25.75 7.66
C ASN A 62 -3.66 26.04 6.55
N TYR A 63 -3.20 26.55 5.41
CA TYR A 63 -4.00 26.80 4.20
C TYR A 63 -3.23 26.42 2.95
N HIS A 64 -3.92 25.81 1.97
CA HIS A 64 -3.34 25.43 0.68
C HIS A 64 -4.13 25.99 -0.52
N THR A 65 -3.41 26.20 -1.63
CA THR A 65 -3.96 26.61 -2.96
C THR A 65 -3.99 25.42 -3.90
N PHE A 66 -4.80 25.46 -4.96
CA PHE A 66 -5.54 24.27 -5.33
C PHE A 66 -6.07 24.30 -6.81
N CYS A 67 -6.22 23.18 -7.57
CA CYS A 67 -7.06 23.17 -8.82
C CYS A 67 -6.57 24.15 -9.91
N HIS A 68 -5.27 24.49 -9.96
CA HIS A 68 -4.66 25.57 -10.76
C HIS A 68 -5.03 27.02 -10.38
N ASP A 69 -5.88 27.23 -9.39
CA ASP A 69 -6.21 28.54 -8.82
C ASP A 69 -5.29 28.85 -7.64
N THR A 70 -4.44 29.86 -7.83
CA THR A 70 -3.49 30.35 -6.80
C THR A 70 -4.07 31.48 -5.95
N THR A 71 -5.33 31.86 -6.17
CA THR A 71 -5.98 33.00 -5.49
C THR A 71 -6.86 32.60 -4.32
N VAL A 72 -7.36 31.35 -4.29
CA VAL A 72 -8.24 30.84 -3.23
C VAL A 72 -7.49 29.88 -2.32
N PHE A 73 -7.46 30.22 -1.03
CA PHE A 73 -6.84 29.42 0.03
C PHE A 73 -7.90 28.60 0.77
N HIS A 74 -7.69 27.28 0.85
CA HIS A 74 -8.56 26.36 1.57
C HIS A 74 -7.93 25.90 2.89
N PRO A 75 -8.70 25.84 4.00
CA PRO A 75 -8.18 25.45 5.30
C PRO A 75 -7.85 23.95 5.36
N MET A 76 -6.68 23.63 5.89
CA MET A 76 -6.21 22.27 6.11
C MET A 76 -6.54 21.77 7.53
N ALA A 77 -6.33 20.48 7.77
CA ALA A 77 -6.33 19.86 9.09
C ALA A 77 -4.90 19.66 9.60
N ALA A 78 -4.64 20.07 10.84
CA ALA A 78 -3.37 19.83 11.49
C ALA A 78 -3.18 18.34 11.81
N ILE A 79 -2.02 17.79 11.51
CA ILE A 79 -1.58 16.51 12.10
C ILE A 79 -1.36 16.74 13.60
N LYS A 80 -2.31 16.27 14.41
CA LYS A 80 -2.32 16.53 15.86
C LYS A 80 -1.41 15.54 16.58
N VAL A 81 -0.16 15.93 16.82
CA VAL A 81 0.83 15.11 17.55
C VAL A 81 0.75 15.35 19.06
N ARG A 82 0.28 16.53 19.50
CA ARG A 82 0.22 16.92 20.93
C ARG A 82 -1.15 17.48 21.33
N ASP A 83 -1.45 17.42 22.63
CA ASP A 83 -2.58 18.13 23.24
C ASP A 83 -2.21 19.59 23.59
N ALA A 84 -3.19 20.38 24.06
CA ALA A 84 -2.99 21.77 24.48
C ALA A 84 -2.04 21.94 25.69
N ASN A 85 -1.69 20.85 26.39
CA ASN A 85 -0.73 20.84 27.50
C ASN A 85 0.66 20.35 27.06
N GLY A 86 0.86 20.05 25.76
CA GLY A 86 2.10 19.52 25.21
C GLY A 86 2.31 18.00 25.37
N ASN A 87 1.36 17.26 25.96
CA ASN A 87 1.42 15.80 26.02
C ASN A 87 1.21 15.19 24.63
N LEU A 88 1.57 13.92 24.43
CA LEU A 88 1.26 13.22 23.18
C LEU A 88 -0.25 13.09 22.99
N ASP A 89 -0.76 13.42 21.80
CA ASP A 89 -2.17 13.21 21.47
C ASP A 89 -2.51 11.71 21.46
N THR A 90 -3.67 11.41 22.06
CA THR A 90 -4.32 10.09 22.06
C THR A 90 -5.76 10.17 21.54
N THR A 91 -6.15 11.30 20.94
CA THR A 91 -7.55 11.63 20.64
C THR A 91 -7.86 11.68 19.15
N ASN A 92 -6.87 11.91 18.30
CA ASN A 92 -6.96 11.82 16.84
C ASN A 92 -6.29 10.54 16.31
N CYS A 93 -5.31 9.99 17.03
CA CYS A 93 -4.73 8.67 16.77
C CYS A 93 -4.96 7.74 17.97
N LYS A 94 -5.91 6.79 17.85
CA LYS A 94 -6.33 5.90 18.94
C LYS A 94 -6.34 4.44 18.50
N VAL A 95 -5.68 3.58 19.25
CA VAL A 95 -5.82 2.12 19.13
C VAL A 95 -6.82 1.63 20.17
N SER A 96 -7.84 0.88 19.74
CA SER A 96 -8.88 0.32 20.63
C SER A 96 -9.79 -0.68 19.92
N ASN A 97 -10.15 -1.76 20.63
CA ASN A 97 -11.01 -2.85 20.14
C ASN A 97 -10.42 -3.59 18.92
N GLY A 98 -9.11 -3.84 18.93
CA GLY A 98 -8.41 -4.56 17.85
C GLY A 98 -8.14 -3.73 16.59
N THR A 99 -8.40 -2.40 16.62
CA THR A 99 -8.18 -1.55 15.45
C THR A 99 -7.57 -0.20 15.83
N LEU A 100 -6.81 0.37 14.89
CA LEU A 100 -6.42 1.76 14.85
C LEU A 100 -7.57 2.62 14.32
N LYS A 101 -7.73 3.81 14.89
CA LYS A 101 -8.66 4.84 14.45
C LYS A 101 -7.88 6.13 14.24
N LEU A 102 -7.80 6.58 12.99
CA LEU A 102 -7.35 7.92 12.63
C LEU A 102 -8.61 8.79 12.50
N ILE A 103 -8.69 9.85 13.30
CA ILE A 103 -9.91 10.64 13.49
C ILE A 103 -9.65 12.08 13.05
N THR A 104 -10.43 12.56 12.09
CA THR A 104 -10.45 13.96 11.67
C THR A 104 -11.59 14.68 12.38
N LYS A 105 -11.33 15.88 12.92
CA LYS A 105 -12.27 16.67 13.73
C LYS A 105 -12.28 18.13 13.27
N LYS A 106 -13.38 18.82 13.58
CA LYS A 106 -13.46 20.28 13.62
C LYS A 106 -13.22 20.73 15.06
N GLU A 107 -12.03 21.25 15.33
CA GLU A 107 -11.62 21.80 16.63
C GLU A 107 -10.52 22.85 16.39
N SER A 108 -10.48 23.88 17.23
CA SER A 108 -9.39 24.86 17.21
C SER A 108 -8.12 24.22 17.77
N TYR A 109 -7.01 24.34 17.04
CA TYR A 109 -5.72 23.78 17.45
C TYR A 109 -4.56 24.62 16.89
N ASP A 110 -3.64 25.00 17.77
CA ASP A 110 -2.40 25.67 17.39
C ASP A 110 -1.36 24.60 17.02
N GLY A 111 -1.16 24.42 15.72
CA GLY A 111 -0.37 23.33 15.15
C GLY A 111 0.97 23.80 14.62
N GLN A 112 2.01 22.99 14.85
CA GLN A 112 3.34 23.29 14.31
C GLN A 112 3.36 23.17 12.78
N CYS A 113 4.07 24.06 12.10
CA CYS A 113 4.32 24.01 10.65
C CYS A 113 5.80 24.24 10.36
N TRP A 114 6.43 23.46 9.47
CA TRP A 114 7.85 23.59 9.12
C TRP A 114 8.01 24.07 7.68
N ARG A 115 8.94 24.99 7.44
CA ARG A 115 9.22 25.56 6.12
C ARG A 115 10.73 25.68 5.90
N TRP A 116 11.14 25.52 4.64
CA TRP A 116 12.52 25.69 4.19
C TRP A 116 12.60 26.98 3.36
N LEU A 117 12.82 28.10 4.05
CA LEU A 117 12.76 29.43 3.42
C LEU A 117 14.07 29.73 2.69
N LYS A 118 13.99 30.34 1.49
CA LYS A 118 15.18 30.79 0.75
C LYS A 118 15.87 31.94 1.48
N CYS A 119 17.15 31.79 1.78
CA CYS A 119 18.00 32.83 2.35
C CYS A 119 18.62 33.70 1.24
N ASN A 120 18.10 34.91 1.00
CA ASN A 120 18.80 35.87 0.14
C ASN A 120 18.32 37.32 0.35
N PRO A 121 19.18 38.31 0.73
CA PRO A 121 20.53 38.20 1.32
C PRO A 121 20.46 37.74 2.80
N PRO A 122 21.57 37.57 3.55
CA PRO A 122 21.54 36.88 4.84
C PRO A 122 20.96 37.73 5.97
N SER A 123 19.63 37.73 6.08
CA SER A 123 18.90 38.14 7.28
C SER A 123 18.58 36.90 8.11
N PHE A 124 19.41 36.64 9.12
CA PHE A 124 19.26 35.53 10.07
C PHE A 124 17.93 35.56 10.86
N SER A 125 17.20 36.69 10.83
CA SER A 125 15.94 36.92 11.53
C SER A 125 14.79 35.98 11.13
N ASN A 126 14.90 35.28 10.00
CA ASN A 126 13.82 34.47 9.45
C ASN A 126 14.02 32.97 9.70
N CYS A 127 14.99 32.59 10.53
CA CYS A 127 15.38 31.21 10.79
C CYS A 127 15.28 30.92 12.31
N ASN A 128 14.31 30.11 12.72
CA ASN A 128 13.99 29.93 14.16
C ASN A 128 14.83 28.85 14.87
N ALA A 129 15.54 28.00 14.13
CA ALA A 129 16.21 26.83 14.72
C ALA A 129 17.56 26.44 14.09
N LEU A 130 17.80 26.79 12.82
CA LEU A 130 19.15 26.78 12.24
C LEU A 130 19.61 28.22 12.05
N ASN A 131 20.56 28.68 12.88
CA ASN A 131 21.20 30.00 12.76
C ASN A 131 22.15 30.12 11.55
N TYR A 132 22.11 29.14 10.64
CA TYR A 132 22.96 29.03 9.47
C TYR A 132 22.09 28.55 8.31
N CYS A 133 22.24 29.19 7.14
CA CYS A 133 21.59 28.71 5.92
C CYS A 133 22.40 27.55 5.36
N ASP A 134 21.72 26.44 5.09
CA ASP A 134 22.34 25.20 4.64
C ASP A 134 22.38 25.13 3.10
N ASN A 135 23.37 24.43 2.57
CA ASN A 135 23.63 24.34 1.13
C ASN A 135 23.80 22.88 0.70
N TYR A 136 22.68 22.16 0.70
CA TYR A 136 22.56 20.83 0.11
C TYR A 136 22.38 20.90 -1.42
N GLY A 137 23.36 21.51 -2.11
CA GLY A 137 23.42 21.52 -3.59
C GLY A 137 22.33 22.34 -4.29
N GLY A 138 21.75 23.32 -3.61
CA GLY A 138 20.64 24.13 -4.11
C GLY A 138 20.73 25.60 -3.66
N PRO A 139 19.68 26.42 -3.90
CA PRO A 139 19.64 27.77 -3.33
C PRO A 139 19.69 27.68 -1.80
N ASN A 140 20.49 28.55 -1.16
CA ASN A 140 20.61 28.61 0.30
C ASN A 140 19.21 28.63 0.95
N THR A 141 18.92 27.69 1.84
CA THR A 141 17.68 27.68 2.64
C THR A 141 17.98 27.60 4.12
N CYS A 142 17.05 28.03 4.98
CA CYS A 142 17.10 27.73 6.40
C CYS A 142 15.79 27.11 6.89
N TRP A 143 15.91 26.30 7.94
CA TRP A 143 14.77 25.72 8.62
C TRP A 143 14.08 26.76 9.50
N HIS A 144 12.81 27.00 9.19
CA HIS A 144 11.89 27.77 10.00
C HIS A 144 10.76 26.85 10.46
N TRP A 145 10.32 26.99 11.71
CA TRP A 145 9.07 26.41 12.16
C TRP A 145 8.25 27.47 12.87
N ASP A 146 6.94 27.36 12.73
CA ASP A 146 5.94 28.26 13.30
C ASP A 146 4.85 27.45 14.00
N THR A 147 3.99 28.11 14.77
CA THR A 147 2.76 27.52 15.31
C THR A 147 1.57 28.29 14.75
N LEU A 148 0.84 27.67 13.82
CA LEU A 148 -0.26 28.30 13.10
C LEU A 148 -1.62 27.81 13.65
N PRO A 149 -2.67 28.66 13.65
CA PRO A 149 -4.00 28.24 14.08
C PRO A 149 -4.69 27.41 12.99
N PHE A 150 -5.27 26.28 13.39
CA PHE A 150 -6.09 25.41 12.55
C PHE A 150 -7.52 25.31 13.10
N ASN A 151 -8.48 25.13 12.19
CA ASN A 151 -9.89 24.88 12.54
C ASN A 151 -10.26 23.38 12.49
N PHE A 152 -9.32 22.55 12.05
CA PHE A 152 -9.48 21.12 11.87
C PHE A 152 -8.22 20.38 12.32
N THR A 153 -8.38 19.16 12.80
CA THR A 153 -7.28 18.27 13.19
C THR A 153 -7.48 16.90 12.56
N THR A 154 -6.37 16.23 12.24
CA THR A 154 -6.31 14.89 11.67
C THR A 154 -5.17 14.10 12.32
N ALA A 155 -4.98 12.84 11.91
CA ALA A 155 -3.85 12.02 12.31
C ALA A 155 -3.33 11.20 11.11
N MET A 156 -2.05 10.83 11.22
CA MET A 156 -1.36 9.97 10.27
C MET A 156 -0.43 9.00 10.98
N LEU A 157 0.05 8.01 10.23
CA LEU A 157 1.18 7.16 10.54
C LEU A 157 2.22 7.24 9.43
N TYR A 158 3.50 7.17 9.81
CA TYR A 158 4.65 7.01 8.92
C TYR A 158 5.53 5.90 9.48
N SER A 159 5.85 4.85 8.71
CA SER A 159 6.65 3.72 9.23
C SER A 159 8.11 4.10 9.43
N LYS A 160 8.72 3.61 10.50
CA LYS A 160 10.18 3.74 10.76
C LYS A 160 11.02 2.80 9.90
N PHE A 161 10.38 1.95 9.11
CA PHE A 161 10.98 0.98 8.20
C PHE A 161 10.72 1.43 6.77
N ASN A 162 11.71 1.19 5.90
CA ASN A 162 11.59 1.35 4.45
C ASN A 162 11.62 -0.02 3.79
N PHE A 163 10.82 -0.21 2.75
CA PHE A 163 10.64 -1.48 2.05
C PHE A 163 10.93 -1.32 0.56
N ARG A 164 11.42 -2.37 -0.09
CA ARG A 164 11.53 -2.44 -1.55
C ARG A 164 11.07 -3.80 -2.04
N TYR A 165 10.09 -3.81 -2.94
CA TYR A 165 9.35 -4.99 -3.38
C TYR A 165 8.62 -5.73 -2.24
N GLY A 166 7.69 -6.59 -2.63
CA GLY A 166 6.86 -7.38 -1.72
C GLY A 166 5.37 -7.11 -1.90
N TYR A 167 4.57 -7.78 -1.07
CA TYR A 167 3.14 -7.57 -0.97
C TYR A 167 2.85 -6.69 0.22
N PHE A 168 2.14 -5.58 0.01
CA PHE A 168 1.75 -4.63 1.04
C PHE A 168 0.24 -4.65 1.13
N GLU A 169 -0.35 -4.98 2.28
CA GLU A 169 -1.79 -5.01 2.47
C GLU A 169 -2.20 -4.17 3.68
N ILE A 170 -3.33 -3.48 3.54
CA ILE A 170 -4.07 -2.85 4.62
C ILE A 170 -5.50 -3.39 4.63
N ARG A 171 -6.04 -3.64 5.83
CA ARG A 171 -7.46 -3.91 6.04
C ARG A 171 -8.09 -2.75 6.79
N PHE A 172 -9.10 -2.13 6.19
CA PHE A 172 -9.66 -0.86 6.68
C PHE A 172 -11.17 -0.78 6.50
N LYS A 173 -11.79 0.19 7.17
CA LYS A 173 -13.20 0.56 7.04
C LYS A 173 -13.35 2.07 6.97
N LEU A 174 -14.18 2.51 6.02
CA LEU A 174 -14.60 3.91 5.85
C LEU A 174 -15.87 4.17 6.68
N PRO A 175 -16.07 5.37 7.24
CA PRO A 175 -17.23 5.64 8.08
C PRO A 175 -18.53 5.70 7.26
N PRO A 176 -19.69 5.42 7.88
CA PRO A 176 -21.00 5.50 7.23
C PRO A 176 -21.24 6.90 6.63
N LEU A 177 -21.98 6.96 5.52
CA LEU A 177 -22.35 8.23 4.91
C LEU A 177 -23.20 9.07 5.88
N PRO A 178 -23.02 10.40 5.91
CA PRO A 178 -23.72 11.25 6.86
C PRO A 178 -25.13 11.57 6.36
N PRO A 179 -26.08 11.88 7.25
CA PRO A 179 -27.38 12.38 6.84
C PRO A 179 -27.26 13.77 6.18
N SER A 180 -28.10 14.02 5.17
CA SER A 180 -28.27 15.35 4.56
C SER A 180 -28.60 16.40 5.64
N PRO A 181 -28.06 17.63 5.57
CA PRO A 181 -27.29 18.22 4.46
C PRO A 181 -25.77 18.05 4.58
N LYS A 182 -25.27 17.26 5.53
CA LYS A 182 -23.83 17.06 5.71
C LYS A 182 -23.23 16.24 4.56
N SER A 183 -21.95 16.47 4.27
CA SER A 183 -21.16 15.73 3.27
C SER A 183 -19.82 15.26 3.85
N MET A 184 -19.15 14.31 3.20
CA MET A 184 -17.78 13.91 3.54
C MET A 184 -16.71 14.75 2.83
N ARG A 185 -17.02 15.99 2.44
CA ARG A 185 -16.07 16.90 1.77
C ARG A 185 -14.85 17.21 2.64
N GLY A 186 -13.68 17.10 2.03
CA GLY A 186 -12.36 17.31 2.65
C GLY A 186 -11.79 16.08 3.34
N HIS A 187 -12.54 14.98 3.44
CA HIS A 187 -12.06 13.73 4.04
C HIS A 187 -11.52 12.76 3.00
N SER A 188 -10.52 11.99 3.41
CA SER A 188 -9.91 10.92 2.64
C SER A 188 -9.48 9.79 3.58
N GLY A 189 -9.49 8.56 3.10
CA GLY A 189 -8.62 7.51 3.63
C GLY A 189 -7.52 7.28 2.60
N THR A 190 -6.27 7.21 3.03
CA THR A 190 -5.12 6.96 2.14
C THR A 190 -4.26 5.83 2.69
N PHE A 191 -3.67 5.07 1.78
CA PHE A 191 -2.58 4.13 2.05
C PHE A 191 -1.60 4.23 0.90
N TRP A 192 -0.39 4.67 1.20
CA TRP A 192 0.61 5.03 0.21
C TRP A 192 2.01 4.77 0.74
N LEU A 193 2.99 4.79 -0.16
CA LEU A 193 4.40 4.60 0.13
C LEU A 193 5.16 5.81 -0.40
N TYR A 194 6.13 6.31 0.36
CA TYR A 194 6.96 7.43 -0.07
C TYR A 194 8.40 7.34 0.44
N SER A 195 9.32 7.81 -0.39
CA SER A 195 10.69 8.18 -0.03
C SER A 195 11.10 9.39 -0.85
N GLY A 196 11.72 10.39 -0.23
CA GLY A 196 12.14 11.60 -0.94
C GLY A 196 13.37 12.25 -0.34
N GLY A 197 14.18 12.82 -1.22
CA GLY A 197 15.28 13.73 -0.96
C GLY A 197 15.52 14.62 -2.19
N ASN A 198 16.41 15.58 -2.09
CA ASN A 198 16.81 16.36 -3.27
C ASN A 198 17.92 15.61 -4.03
N PRO A 199 17.77 15.25 -5.33
CA PRO A 199 16.62 15.46 -6.22
C PRO A 199 15.67 14.25 -6.36
N TYR A 200 16.00 13.09 -5.78
CA TYR A 200 15.28 11.84 -6.03
C TYR A 200 14.14 11.58 -5.05
N TRP A 201 12.96 11.26 -5.60
CA TRP A 201 11.82 10.78 -4.83
C TRP A 201 11.08 9.65 -5.56
N SER A 202 10.26 8.93 -4.80
CA SER A 202 9.49 7.77 -5.22
C SER A 202 8.22 7.71 -4.38
N GLU A 203 7.10 7.44 -5.05
CA GLU A 203 5.77 7.42 -4.46
C GLU A 203 4.91 6.31 -5.10
N ILE A 204 4.18 5.56 -4.29
CA ILE A 204 3.13 4.63 -4.74
C ILE A 204 1.88 4.84 -3.88
N ASP A 205 0.80 5.30 -4.48
CA ASP A 205 -0.51 5.37 -3.85
C ASP A 205 -1.24 4.04 -4.04
N VAL A 206 -1.37 3.22 -2.98
CA VAL A 206 -2.18 1.98 -3.03
C VAL A 206 -3.66 2.36 -3.16
N PHE A 207 -4.08 3.38 -2.42
CA PHE A 207 -5.27 4.15 -2.72
C PHE A 207 -5.20 5.58 -2.13
N GLU A 208 -5.76 6.51 -2.87
CA GLU A 208 -6.25 7.80 -2.36
C GLU A 208 -7.76 7.89 -2.55
N ILE A 209 -8.54 8.14 -1.49
CA ILE A 209 -10.01 8.16 -1.59
C ILE A 209 -10.57 9.59 -1.59
N ASN A 210 -11.45 9.91 -2.54
CA ASN A 210 -12.28 11.12 -2.44
C ASN A 210 -13.62 10.79 -1.75
N ALA A 211 -13.74 11.11 -0.46
CA ALA A 211 -14.97 10.82 0.29
C ALA A 211 -16.19 11.66 -0.17
N ASN A 212 -15.99 12.81 -0.84
CA ASN A 212 -17.10 13.64 -1.35
C ASN A 212 -17.98 12.90 -2.38
N ASN A 213 -17.41 12.01 -3.20
CA ASN A 213 -18.19 11.22 -4.15
C ASN A 213 -18.68 9.89 -3.54
N ASN A 214 -19.15 9.90 -2.29
CA ASN A 214 -19.56 8.70 -1.54
C ASN A 214 -18.50 7.58 -1.55
N TYR A 215 -17.22 7.96 -1.49
CA TYR A 215 -16.06 7.05 -1.61
C TYR A 215 -15.87 6.36 -2.97
N CYS A 216 -16.65 6.71 -4.00
CA CYS A 216 -16.60 6.09 -5.32
C CYS A 216 -15.44 6.54 -6.21
N PHE A 217 -14.42 7.16 -5.63
CA PHE A 217 -13.11 7.35 -6.25
C PHE A 217 -12.05 6.88 -5.27
N ALA A 218 -11.29 5.88 -5.70
CA ALA A 218 -10.03 5.44 -5.11
C ALA A 218 -9.01 5.37 -6.25
N ALA A 219 -8.10 6.35 -6.35
CA ALA A 219 -7.04 6.30 -7.37
C ALA A 219 -5.83 5.52 -6.84
N GLY A 220 -5.15 4.82 -7.73
CA GLY A 220 -3.83 4.26 -7.47
C GLY A 220 -2.84 4.89 -8.43
N ASN A 221 -1.74 5.43 -7.92
CA ASN A 221 -0.78 6.19 -8.71
C ASN A 221 0.64 5.76 -8.39
N MET A 222 1.55 6.11 -9.29
CA MET A 222 2.96 5.86 -9.12
C MET A 222 3.75 7.02 -9.72
N TYR A 223 4.65 7.60 -8.93
CA TYR A 223 5.47 8.74 -9.32
C TYR A 223 6.94 8.52 -8.92
N TRP A 224 7.86 8.96 -9.76
CA TRP A 224 9.29 8.94 -9.47
C TRP A 224 10.05 9.97 -10.30
N GLU A 225 11.22 10.34 -9.80
CA GLU A 225 12.15 11.25 -10.46
C GLU A 225 13.53 10.58 -10.54
N VAL A 226 14.13 10.59 -11.73
CA VAL A 226 15.35 9.82 -12.06
C VAL A 226 16.51 10.70 -12.55
N ASP A 227 16.32 12.00 -12.73
CA ASP A 227 17.35 12.93 -13.17
C ASP A 227 17.40 14.18 -12.29
N THR A 228 18.59 14.78 -12.22
CA THR A 228 18.92 16.01 -11.51
C THR A 228 18.32 17.27 -12.13
N ASP A 229 17.84 17.20 -13.37
CA ASP A 229 17.45 18.36 -14.19
C ASP A 229 15.99 18.84 -13.97
N LEU A 230 15.29 18.31 -12.96
CA LEU A 230 13.95 18.74 -12.47
C LEU A 230 12.80 18.82 -13.52
N THR A 231 13.04 18.36 -14.75
CA THR A 231 12.15 18.58 -15.91
C THR A 231 11.38 17.33 -16.35
N THR A 232 11.79 16.14 -15.91
CA THR A 232 11.15 14.86 -16.24
C THR A 232 10.57 14.19 -15.00
N ARG A 233 9.38 14.62 -14.58
CA ARG A 233 8.54 13.84 -13.66
C ARG A 233 7.96 12.65 -14.42
N HIS A 234 8.21 11.44 -13.95
CA HIS A 234 7.60 10.25 -14.50
C HIS A 234 6.41 9.83 -13.63
N GLN A 235 5.32 9.45 -14.29
CA GLN A 235 4.08 9.05 -13.64
C GLN A 235 3.39 7.94 -14.42
N ASP A 236 2.77 6.99 -13.72
CA ASP A 236 1.71 6.13 -14.26
C ASP A 236 0.51 6.30 -13.32
N ILE A 237 -0.54 6.95 -13.82
CA ILE A 237 -1.71 7.37 -13.05
C ILE A 237 -2.88 6.48 -13.44
N TRP A 238 -3.52 5.84 -12.46
CA TRP A 238 -4.80 5.16 -12.66
C TRP A 238 -5.94 5.97 -12.01
N GLY A 239 -6.33 7.03 -12.72
CA GLY A 239 -7.44 7.94 -12.39
C GLY A 239 -7.26 9.28 -13.10
N PRO A 240 -8.15 9.67 -14.05
CA PRO A 240 -9.58 9.80 -13.73
C PRO A 240 -10.52 9.24 -14.81
N GLN A 241 -11.32 8.22 -14.46
CA GLN A 241 -12.56 7.89 -15.20
C GLN A 241 -13.47 6.85 -14.52
N ASN A 242 -12.93 6.01 -13.63
CA ASN A 242 -13.72 4.96 -12.99
C ASN A 242 -14.67 5.53 -11.93
N THR A 243 -15.96 5.59 -12.25
CA THR A 243 -17.09 5.90 -11.36
C THR A 243 -17.40 4.77 -10.35
N HIS A 244 -16.44 3.89 -10.10
CA HIS A 244 -16.66 2.60 -9.45
C HIS A 244 -16.42 2.70 -7.94
N CYS A 245 -17.48 2.42 -7.18
CA CYS A 245 -17.43 2.36 -5.72
C CYS A 245 -16.76 1.05 -5.28
N PHE A 246 -15.41 1.02 -5.28
CA PHE A 246 -14.63 -0.15 -4.88
C PHE A 246 -14.81 -0.51 -3.40
N PHE A 247 -15.07 0.49 -2.55
CA PHE A 247 -15.22 0.31 -1.11
C PHE A 247 -16.60 0.78 -0.67
N THR A 248 -17.35 -0.10 -0.01
CA THR A 248 -18.62 0.25 0.62
C THR A 248 -18.38 0.84 2.01
N PRO A 249 -19.09 1.93 2.37
CA PRO A 249 -18.98 2.51 3.70
C PRO A 249 -19.50 1.56 4.80
N ASP A 250 -18.98 1.72 6.00
CA ASP A 250 -19.28 0.91 7.20
C ASP A 250 -19.01 -0.61 7.04
N SER A 251 -18.20 -1.00 6.06
CA SER A 251 -17.71 -2.37 5.86
C SER A 251 -16.18 -2.42 5.80
N PHE A 252 -15.60 -3.53 6.27
CA PHE A 252 -14.16 -3.75 6.15
C PHE A 252 -13.80 -4.27 4.75
N HIS A 253 -12.83 -3.62 4.13
CA HIS A 253 -12.24 -3.96 2.84
C HIS A 253 -10.74 -4.24 2.99
N THR A 254 -10.15 -4.96 2.03
CA THR A 254 -8.70 -5.01 1.88
C THR A 254 -8.25 -4.26 0.64
N ALA A 255 -7.09 -3.61 0.73
CA ALA A 255 -6.39 -3.08 -0.44
C ALA A 255 -4.91 -3.41 -0.33
N ALA A 256 -4.29 -3.72 -1.47
CA ALA A 256 -2.92 -4.15 -1.51
C ALA A 256 -2.20 -3.80 -2.82
N ILE A 257 -0.88 -3.77 -2.76
CA ILE A 257 0.00 -3.88 -3.94
C ILE A 257 0.90 -5.11 -3.85
N ASN A 258 1.13 -5.77 -4.99
CA ASN A 258 2.29 -6.63 -5.20
C ASN A 258 3.31 -5.84 -6.02
N TRP A 259 4.36 -5.33 -5.37
CA TRP A 259 5.45 -4.61 -6.03
C TRP A 259 6.63 -5.55 -6.30
N THR A 260 7.03 -5.56 -7.57
CA THR A 260 8.05 -6.43 -8.15
C THR A 260 9.02 -5.56 -8.97
N SER A 261 10.13 -6.10 -9.47
CA SER A 261 11.00 -5.34 -10.38
C SER A 261 10.48 -5.26 -11.81
N GLN A 262 9.32 -5.84 -12.13
CA GLN A 262 8.69 -5.73 -13.46
C GLN A 262 7.28 -5.14 -13.43
N SER A 263 6.61 -5.16 -12.29
CA SER A 263 5.23 -4.72 -12.15
C SER A 263 4.92 -4.18 -10.74
N ILE A 264 3.93 -3.30 -10.66
CA ILE A 264 3.16 -3.05 -9.44
C ILE A 264 1.70 -3.36 -9.75
N GLU A 265 1.17 -4.39 -9.10
CA GLU A 265 -0.18 -4.91 -9.29
C GLU A 265 -1.07 -4.47 -8.12
N TYR A 266 -2.20 -3.82 -8.38
CA TYR A 266 -3.09 -3.22 -7.38
C TYR A 266 -4.33 -4.08 -7.16
N TYR A 267 -4.65 -4.40 -5.92
CA TYR A 267 -5.73 -5.31 -5.55
C TYR A 267 -6.69 -4.65 -4.56
N TYR A 268 -8.00 -4.71 -4.83
CA TYR A 268 -9.06 -4.32 -3.89
C TYR A 268 -9.96 -5.54 -3.63
N ASP A 269 -10.13 -5.94 -2.37
CA ASP A 269 -10.81 -7.15 -1.89
C ASP A 269 -10.30 -8.49 -2.50
N GLY A 270 -9.00 -8.51 -2.80
CA GLY A 270 -8.31 -9.61 -3.48
C GLY A 270 -8.54 -9.69 -5.00
N ILE A 271 -9.23 -8.69 -5.58
CA ILE A 271 -9.47 -8.58 -7.02
C ILE A 271 -8.43 -7.63 -7.62
N LEU A 272 -7.67 -8.09 -8.61
CA LEU A 272 -6.74 -7.26 -9.37
C LEU A 272 -7.52 -6.15 -10.10
N ARG A 273 -7.14 -4.89 -9.89
CA ARG A 273 -7.78 -3.71 -10.49
C ARG A 273 -6.92 -3.02 -11.53
N TRP A 274 -5.61 -3.04 -11.34
CA TRP A 274 -4.66 -2.38 -12.23
C TRP A 274 -3.26 -3.01 -12.13
N VAL A 275 -2.46 -2.83 -13.18
CA VAL A 275 -1.03 -3.15 -13.19
C VAL A 275 -0.28 -2.01 -13.86
N SER A 276 0.73 -1.45 -13.16
CA SER A 276 1.77 -0.64 -13.78
C SER A 276 2.98 -1.49 -14.12
N TYR A 277 3.62 -1.19 -15.25
CA TYR A 277 4.92 -1.72 -15.68
C TYR A 277 5.94 -0.59 -15.88
N ASN A 278 5.61 0.63 -15.45
CA ASN A 278 6.35 1.84 -15.82
C ASN A 278 7.57 2.02 -14.90
N HIS A 279 8.65 1.29 -15.19
CA HIS A 279 9.92 1.34 -14.44
C HIS A 279 9.85 1.04 -12.91
N PRO A 280 9.11 0.01 -12.45
CA PRO A 280 9.03 -0.34 -11.02
C PRO A 280 10.36 -0.87 -10.44
N ASP A 281 11.34 -1.17 -11.29
CA ASP A 281 12.73 -1.44 -10.94
C ASP A 281 13.52 -0.19 -10.54
N LEU A 282 13.18 1.00 -11.07
CA LEU A 282 13.89 2.25 -10.76
C LEU A 282 13.44 2.89 -9.44
N ILE A 283 12.28 2.48 -8.92
CA ILE A 283 11.66 3.02 -7.71
C ILE A 283 12.46 2.64 -6.45
N HIS A 284 12.72 3.64 -5.60
CA HIS A 284 13.52 3.51 -4.37
C HIS A 284 12.75 2.84 -3.23
N ASN A 285 13.46 2.42 -2.18
CA ASN A 285 12.84 1.84 -0.98
C ASN A 285 12.07 2.90 -0.18
N MET A 286 10.80 2.63 0.12
CA MET A 286 9.85 3.60 0.66
C MET A 286 9.30 3.22 2.03
N ALA A 287 8.95 4.23 2.83
CA ALA A 287 8.20 4.07 4.06
C ALA A 287 6.69 3.99 3.73
N ILE A 288 5.95 3.25 4.54
CA ILE A 288 4.49 3.22 4.52
C ILE A 288 3.94 4.49 5.18
N ILE A 289 2.94 5.09 4.55
CA ILE A 289 2.18 6.21 5.06
C ILE A 289 0.69 5.87 5.03
N ILE A 290 0.01 6.20 6.13
CA ILE A 290 -1.44 6.06 6.28
C ILE A 290 -1.93 7.35 6.90
N ASN A 291 -2.71 8.15 6.18
CA ASN A 291 -3.31 9.34 6.76
C ASN A 291 -4.81 9.42 6.50
N ASN A 292 -5.46 10.12 7.40
CA ASN A 292 -6.81 10.61 7.22
C ASN A 292 -6.74 12.01 6.60
N GLY A 293 -7.62 12.28 5.63
CA GLY A 293 -7.56 13.46 4.76
C GLY A 293 -7.74 14.80 5.48
N GLY A 294 -7.53 15.86 4.71
CA GLY A 294 -7.49 17.25 5.19
C GLY A 294 -6.09 17.83 5.27
N ASN A 295 -5.06 16.99 5.15
CA ASN A 295 -3.68 17.40 4.99
C ASN A 295 -3.21 16.89 3.62
N TYR A 296 -3.01 17.82 2.68
CA TYR A 296 -2.86 17.60 1.23
C TYR A 296 -4.09 16.91 0.58
N THR A 297 -4.23 15.59 0.67
CA THR A 297 -5.37 14.84 0.10
C THR A 297 -6.64 14.97 0.97
N PRO A 298 -7.86 15.13 0.41
CA PRO A 298 -8.25 15.19 -1.01
C PRO A 298 -8.34 16.62 -1.56
N THR A 299 -7.81 17.61 -0.83
CA THR A 299 -7.86 19.02 -1.24
C THR A 299 -7.10 19.20 -2.54
N ASP A 300 -5.87 18.69 -2.60
CA ASP A 300 -4.97 18.90 -3.73
C ASP A 300 -5.38 18.05 -4.94
N ASN A 301 -5.49 16.73 -4.74
CA ASN A 301 -5.66 15.77 -5.84
C ASN A 301 -7.10 15.69 -6.39
N TYR A 302 -8.12 16.08 -5.61
CA TYR A 302 -9.52 15.90 -5.98
C TYR A 302 -10.41 17.12 -5.87
N CYS A 303 -9.82 18.31 -5.81
CA CYS A 303 -10.59 19.54 -5.82
C CYS A 303 -11.70 19.59 -4.74
N THR A 304 -11.38 19.14 -3.53
CA THR A 304 -12.35 18.92 -2.43
C THR A 304 -11.79 19.31 -1.05
N ALA A 305 -12.20 20.47 -0.53
CA ALA A 305 -11.83 20.95 0.82
C ALA A 305 -13.03 21.03 1.80
N PHE A 306 -12.72 21.15 3.10
CA PHE A 306 -13.69 21.27 4.20
C PHE A 306 -14.59 22.50 4.07
N ASP A 307 -15.85 22.36 4.49
CA ASP A 307 -16.85 23.43 4.61
C ASP A 307 -17.06 24.30 3.34
N THR A 308 -16.70 23.77 2.15
CA THR A 308 -16.81 24.48 0.86
C THR A 308 -18.24 24.70 0.36
N LEU A 309 -19.23 24.00 0.92
CA LEU A 309 -20.66 24.23 0.64
C LEU A 309 -21.34 25.12 1.70
N GLY A 310 -20.55 25.76 2.58
CA GLY A 310 -21.01 26.55 3.70
C GLY A 310 -20.39 26.10 5.02
N ALA A 311 -20.39 26.99 6.01
CA ALA A 311 -19.97 26.68 7.37
C ALA A 311 -20.73 25.45 7.89
N ASP A 312 -20.00 24.49 8.45
CA ASP A 312 -20.56 23.22 8.93
C ASP A 312 -21.26 22.39 7.84
N SER A 313 -20.82 22.47 6.58
CA SER A 313 -21.29 21.56 5.51
C SER A 313 -20.55 20.21 5.51
N THR A 314 -19.35 20.12 6.08
CA THR A 314 -18.64 18.84 6.29
C THR A 314 -19.13 18.12 7.56
N HIS A 315 -19.21 16.79 7.50
CA HIS A 315 -19.45 15.91 8.63
C HIS A 315 -18.18 15.70 9.47
N PHE A 316 -18.29 15.79 10.80
CA PHE A 316 -17.24 15.45 11.75
C PHE A 316 -17.85 14.77 12.98
N PRO A 317 -17.12 13.88 13.67
CA PRO A 317 -15.79 13.38 13.32
C PRO A 317 -15.83 12.42 12.13
N TYR A 318 -14.75 12.35 11.36
CA TYR A 318 -14.56 11.34 10.32
C TYR A 318 -13.51 10.33 10.80
N ILE A 319 -13.91 9.06 10.92
CA ILE A 319 -13.12 8.00 11.52
C ILE A 319 -12.70 7.02 10.42
N PHE A 320 -11.42 7.04 10.07
CA PHE A 320 -10.79 6.01 9.24
C PHE A 320 -10.27 4.91 10.17
N GLU A 321 -10.85 3.71 10.06
CA GLU A 321 -10.58 2.58 10.96
C GLU A 321 -9.73 1.53 10.23
N ILE A 322 -8.65 1.06 10.86
CA ILE A 322 -7.66 0.14 10.28
C ILE A 322 -7.48 -1.05 11.22
N ASP A 323 -7.70 -2.25 10.69
CA ASP A 323 -7.62 -3.53 11.40
C ASP A 323 -6.18 -4.07 11.43
N TYR A 324 -5.51 -4.09 10.27
CA TYR A 324 -4.08 -4.39 10.21
C TYR A 324 -3.39 -3.71 9.03
N VAL A 325 -2.06 -3.62 9.13
CA VAL A 325 -1.13 -3.31 8.02
C VAL A 325 -0.04 -4.37 8.02
N LYS A 326 0.23 -4.98 6.86
CA LYS A 326 1.17 -6.10 6.73
C LYS A 326 2.01 -5.99 5.46
N VAL A 327 3.26 -6.44 5.55
CA VAL A 327 4.18 -6.56 4.42
C VAL A 327 4.77 -7.96 4.39
N TRP A 328 4.67 -8.62 3.23
CA TRP A 328 5.32 -9.89 2.94
C TRP A 328 6.38 -9.73 1.87
N GLN A 329 7.51 -10.41 2.03
CA GLN A 329 8.58 -10.46 1.03
C GLN A 329 8.95 -11.91 0.72
N LEU A 330 9.57 -12.13 -0.44
CA LEU A 330 10.01 -13.46 -0.85
C LEU A 330 11.20 -13.87 0.02
N LYS A 331 11.09 -15.03 0.66
CA LYS A 331 12.14 -15.57 1.51
C LYS A 331 13.40 -15.80 0.70
N LYS A 332 14.54 -15.29 1.19
CA LYS A 332 15.84 -15.50 0.53
C LYS A 332 17.02 -15.58 1.51
N ASP A 333 18.01 -16.37 1.13
CA ASP A 333 19.25 -16.65 1.83
C ASP A 333 20.33 -16.97 0.79
N CYS A 334 20.75 -15.92 0.10
CA CYS A 334 21.63 -16.02 -1.06
C CYS A 334 23.09 -16.35 -0.70
N ASN A 335 23.37 -16.62 0.58
CA ASN A 335 24.69 -16.90 1.12
C ASN A 335 24.85 -18.37 1.56
N THR A 336 23.76 -19.06 1.88
CA THR A 336 23.77 -20.41 2.40
C THR A 336 23.53 -21.45 1.31
N ASP A 337 24.43 -22.43 1.20
CA ASP A 337 24.26 -23.62 0.36
C ASP A 337 23.49 -24.70 1.15
N ILE A 338 22.50 -25.36 0.53
CA ILE A 338 21.75 -26.46 1.16
C ILE A 338 22.13 -27.80 0.54
N ASN A 339 22.40 -28.78 1.41
CA ASN A 339 22.58 -30.19 1.04
C ASN A 339 21.41 -31.01 1.62
N LEU A 340 20.47 -31.41 0.77
CA LEU A 340 19.35 -32.27 1.15
C LEU A 340 19.79 -33.75 1.10
N THR A 341 19.82 -34.41 2.25
CA THR A 341 19.96 -35.88 2.34
C THR A 341 18.62 -36.60 2.35
N SER A 342 17.53 -35.86 2.55
CA SER A 342 16.13 -36.31 2.56
C SER A 342 15.25 -35.08 2.34
N PHE A 343 14.05 -35.25 1.78
CA PHE A 343 13.07 -34.17 1.66
C PHE A 343 11.88 -34.39 2.61
N ASN A 344 11.48 -33.32 3.30
CA ASN A 344 10.23 -33.25 4.05
C ASN A 344 9.66 -31.83 3.86
N PRO A 345 8.48 -31.67 3.25
CA PRO A 345 7.92 -30.36 2.90
C PRO A 345 7.61 -29.49 4.13
N THR A 346 7.31 -30.09 5.29
CA THR A 346 6.94 -29.34 6.50
C THR A 346 8.12 -28.63 7.18
N ILE A 347 9.35 -29.05 6.88
CA ILE A 347 10.59 -28.47 7.44
C ILE A 347 11.51 -27.88 6.38
N TYR A 348 11.23 -28.11 5.09
CA TYR A 348 12.04 -27.57 4.01
C TYR A 348 11.91 -26.04 3.99
N PRO A 349 13.03 -25.28 4.07
CA PRO A 349 12.99 -23.82 4.02
C PRO A 349 12.68 -23.38 2.59
N ASN A 350 11.39 -23.14 2.32
CA ASN A 350 10.83 -22.61 1.06
C ASN A 350 11.32 -21.18 0.81
N LYS A 351 12.59 -21.03 0.46
CA LYS A 351 13.29 -19.77 0.20
C LYS A 351 14.32 -19.95 -0.92
N LEU A 352 14.77 -18.86 -1.52
CA LEU A 352 15.92 -18.86 -2.43
C LEU A 352 17.21 -19.09 -1.63
N HIS A 353 17.98 -20.12 -1.97
CA HIS A 353 19.28 -20.40 -1.37
C HIS A 353 20.42 -19.98 -2.30
N LYS A 354 21.67 -20.03 -1.85
CA LYS A 354 22.84 -19.80 -2.71
C LYS A 354 22.96 -20.90 -3.78
N SER A 355 22.99 -22.16 -3.34
CA SER A 355 22.98 -23.36 -4.18
C SER A 355 22.20 -24.47 -3.45
N ILE A 356 21.61 -25.41 -4.19
CA ILE A 356 20.94 -26.59 -3.63
C ILE A 356 21.59 -27.84 -4.21
N THR A 357 21.90 -28.81 -3.35
CA THR A 357 22.35 -30.15 -3.74
C THR A 357 21.42 -31.18 -3.13
N MET A 358 20.88 -32.08 -3.96
CA MET A 358 20.02 -33.19 -3.53
C MET A 358 20.81 -34.49 -3.61
N GLY A 359 20.85 -35.24 -2.51
CA GLY A 359 21.58 -36.50 -2.39
C GLY A 359 20.74 -37.73 -2.73
N THR A 360 21.37 -38.90 -2.63
CA THR A 360 20.87 -40.23 -3.05
C THR A 360 19.57 -40.72 -2.41
N ASN A 361 19.03 -40.05 -1.39
CA ASN A 361 17.82 -40.45 -0.66
C ASN A 361 16.74 -39.34 -0.66
N VAL A 362 16.83 -38.37 -1.56
CA VAL A 362 15.83 -37.30 -1.70
C VAL A 362 14.64 -37.80 -2.52
N ASN A 363 13.58 -38.20 -1.82
CA ASN A 363 12.30 -38.60 -2.41
C ASN A 363 11.27 -37.47 -2.29
N ILE A 364 10.85 -36.89 -3.41
CA ILE A 364 9.80 -35.88 -3.48
C ILE A 364 8.52 -36.58 -3.98
N THR A 365 7.55 -36.77 -3.07
CA THR A 365 6.34 -37.57 -3.34
C THR A 365 5.08 -36.84 -2.89
N ASN A 366 3.98 -37.01 -3.63
CA ASN A 366 2.67 -36.39 -3.37
C ASN A 366 2.72 -34.86 -3.10
N GLN A 367 3.57 -34.11 -3.82
CA GLN A 367 3.71 -32.67 -3.60
C GLN A 367 2.88 -31.81 -4.56
N SER A 368 1.95 -31.03 -4.04
CA SER A 368 1.27 -29.98 -4.79
C SER A 368 2.06 -28.67 -4.73
N ASN A 369 2.69 -28.28 -5.84
CA ASN A 369 3.44 -27.04 -6.00
C ASN A 369 4.64 -26.89 -5.05
N GLN A 370 5.48 -27.93 -4.90
CA GLN A 370 6.75 -27.77 -4.20
C GLN A 370 7.76 -27.05 -5.10
N THR A 371 8.56 -26.12 -4.56
CA THR A 371 9.63 -25.47 -5.34
C THR A 371 10.97 -25.43 -4.65
N PHE A 372 12.00 -25.36 -5.49
CA PHE A 372 13.39 -25.26 -5.09
C PHE A 372 14.01 -24.10 -5.86
N TRP A 373 14.57 -23.15 -5.11
CA TRP A 373 15.07 -21.89 -5.62
C TRP A 373 16.54 -21.74 -5.24
N SER A 374 17.41 -21.52 -6.22
CA SER A 374 18.83 -21.25 -5.97
C SER A 374 19.35 -20.05 -6.76
N GLN A 375 20.47 -19.47 -6.31
CA GLN A 375 21.18 -18.45 -7.07
C GLN A 375 22.09 -19.04 -8.14
N ASN A 376 22.87 -20.08 -7.79
CA ASN A 376 23.95 -20.59 -8.63
C ASN A 376 23.54 -21.86 -9.40
N TYR A 377 23.02 -22.87 -8.68
CA TYR A 377 22.63 -24.15 -9.25
C TYR A 377 21.73 -24.95 -8.30
N ILE A 378 20.95 -25.85 -8.91
CA ILE A 378 20.30 -26.98 -8.24
C ILE A 378 20.92 -28.25 -8.84
N LEU A 379 21.67 -29.00 -8.02
CA LEU A 379 22.29 -30.26 -8.40
C LEU A 379 21.44 -31.42 -7.89
N LEU A 380 20.81 -32.15 -8.81
CA LEU A 380 20.10 -33.40 -8.51
C LEU A 380 21.10 -34.55 -8.71
N ASN A 381 21.66 -35.11 -7.64
CA ASN A 381 22.53 -36.28 -7.76
C ASN A 381 21.71 -37.54 -8.06
N GLU A 382 22.40 -38.56 -8.58
CA GLU A 382 21.87 -39.92 -8.71
C GLU A 382 21.18 -40.37 -7.42
N GLY A 383 20.03 -41.03 -7.54
CA GLY A 383 19.16 -41.39 -6.41
C GLY A 383 18.15 -40.32 -5.96
N THR A 384 18.20 -39.10 -6.49
CA THR A 384 17.08 -38.14 -6.33
C THR A 384 15.86 -38.66 -7.11
N TYR A 385 14.69 -38.71 -6.46
CA TYR A 385 13.45 -39.22 -7.04
C TYR A 385 12.30 -38.22 -6.90
N VAL A 386 11.50 -38.06 -7.96
CA VAL A 386 10.25 -37.31 -7.97
C VAL A 386 9.17 -38.23 -8.54
N ASP A 387 8.04 -38.37 -7.85
CA ASP A 387 6.92 -39.19 -8.35
C ASP A 387 6.10 -38.47 -9.45
N ASN A 388 5.23 -39.24 -10.11
CA ASN A 388 4.34 -38.73 -11.16
C ASN A 388 3.08 -38.03 -10.63
N GLN A 389 2.94 -37.88 -9.32
CA GLN A 389 1.82 -37.19 -8.64
C GLN A 389 2.24 -35.80 -8.15
N SER A 390 3.54 -35.51 -8.11
CA SER A 390 4.11 -34.26 -7.65
C SER A 390 4.21 -33.23 -8.77
N ASN A 391 3.80 -31.99 -8.49
CA ASN A 391 4.12 -30.82 -9.28
C ASN A 391 5.28 -30.08 -8.61
N VAL A 392 6.45 -30.09 -9.24
CA VAL A 392 7.71 -29.57 -8.69
C VAL A 392 8.37 -28.61 -9.67
N LEU A 393 8.73 -27.41 -9.21
CA LEU A 393 9.57 -26.46 -9.97
C LEU A 393 10.95 -26.33 -9.34
N PHE A 394 11.98 -26.52 -10.17
CA PHE A 394 13.37 -26.21 -9.86
C PHE A 394 13.77 -24.96 -10.64
N ASN A 395 14.20 -23.89 -9.97
CA ASN A 395 14.55 -22.64 -10.63
C ASN A 395 15.87 -22.03 -10.11
N VAL A 396 16.59 -21.36 -11.01
CA VAL A 396 17.85 -20.69 -10.75
C VAL A 396 17.70 -19.21 -11.13
N THR A 397 17.81 -18.30 -10.16
CA THR A 397 17.70 -16.85 -10.40
C THR A 397 18.59 -16.06 -9.44
N ASN A 398 19.10 -14.92 -9.89
CA ASN A 398 19.92 -14.04 -9.04
C ASN A 398 19.12 -13.57 -7.80
N CYS A 399 19.79 -13.43 -6.65
CA CYS A 399 19.24 -12.90 -5.39
C CYS A 399 18.41 -11.61 -5.51
N ASN A 400 18.73 -10.77 -6.49
CA ASN A 400 18.01 -9.53 -6.78
C ASN A 400 16.89 -9.74 -7.81
N ASN A 401 17.04 -10.72 -8.69
CA ASN A 401 16.09 -11.06 -9.76
C ASN A 401 14.97 -12.00 -9.29
N ILE A 402 14.94 -12.44 -8.04
CA ILE A 402 13.79 -13.16 -7.46
C ILE A 402 12.50 -12.31 -7.52
N TYR A 403 12.63 -10.98 -7.56
CA TYR A 403 11.53 -10.04 -7.74
C TYR A 403 11.18 -9.75 -9.20
N CYS A 404 11.88 -10.35 -10.18
CA CYS A 404 11.52 -10.27 -11.59
C CYS A 404 10.32 -11.19 -11.90
N GLN A 405 9.09 -10.72 -11.64
CA GLN A 405 7.87 -11.45 -11.99
C GLN A 405 7.52 -11.31 -13.47
N ARG A 406 6.72 -12.24 -14.00
CA ARG A 406 6.27 -12.27 -15.40
C ARG A 406 5.62 -10.95 -15.83
N LYS A 407 5.84 -10.53 -17.08
CA LYS A 407 4.89 -9.65 -17.78
C LYS A 407 3.49 -10.29 -17.79
N ILE A 408 2.58 -9.81 -16.96
CA ILE A 408 1.15 -10.03 -17.17
C ILE A 408 0.81 -9.39 -18.54
N ASN A 409 -0.08 -10.02 -19.32
CA ASN A 409 -0.29 -9.59 -20.71
C ASN A 409 -0.74 -8.12 -20.76
N GLU A 410 -0.14 -7.33 -21.66
CA GLU A 410 -0.33 -5.87 -21.75
C GLU A 410 -1.79 -5.46 -21.98
N SER A 411 -2.65 -6.39 -22.43
CA SER A 411 -4.10 -6.23 -22.55
C SER A 411 -4.83 -5.90 -21.23
N ALA A 412 -4.18 -6.04 -20.06
CA ALA A 412 -4.77 -5.69 -18.77
C ALA A 412 -4.88 -4.18 -18.48
N LYS A 413 -4.29 -3.28 -19.30
CA LYS A 413 -4.56 -1.83 -19.17
C LYS A 413 -5.97 -1.50 -19.70
N GLY A 414 -6.93 -1.40 -18.78
CA GLY A 414 -8.29 -0.92 -19.04
C GLY A 414 -9.36 -2.01 -19.20
N ASP A 415 -9.03 -3.28 -18.95
CA ASP A 415 -10.02 -4.36 -18.92
C ASP A 415 -10.76 -4.36 -17.57
N GLU A 416 -12.09 -4.46 -17.56
CA GLU A 416 -12.90 -4.40 -16.33
C GLU A 416 -12.75 -5.67 -15.47
N ASN A 417 -12.22 -6.76 -16.04
CA ASN A 417 -11.94 -8.02 -15.36
C ASN A 417 -10.59 -8.60 -15.83
N PRO A 418 -9.44 -8.02 -15.42
CA PRO A 418 -8.16 -8.66 -15.67
C PRO A 418 -8.16 -10.04 -14.99
N THR A 419 -7.64 -11.05 -15.68
CA THR A 419 -7.58 -12.41 -15.11
C THR A 419 -6.82 -12.38 -13.78
N PRO A 420 -7.35 -13.01 -12.71
CA PRO A 420 -6.65 -13.04 -11.43
C PRO A 420 -5.23 -13.55 -11.63
N PRO A 421 -4.21 -12.85 -11.10
CA PRO A 421 -2.84 -13.28 -11.27
C PRO A 421 -2.66 -14.66 -10.62
N PRO A 422 -1.79 -15.52 -11.18
CA PRO A 422 -1.75 -16.93 -10.82
C PRO A 422 -1.65 -17.16 -9.31
N SER A 423 -2.36 -18.18 -8.82
CA SER A 423 -2.60 -18.53 -7.41
C SER A 423 -1.38 -19.00 -6.61
N SER A 424 -0.17 -18.60 -6.99
CA SER A 424 1.05 -18.66 -6.19
C SER A 424 2.17 -17.97 -6.98
N PHE A 425 3.21 -17.53 -6.28
CA PHE A 425 4.48 -17.10 -6.89
C PHE A 425 5.01 -18.15 -7.89
N LEU A 426 4.76 -19.42 -7.60
CA LEU A 426 5.18 -20.58 -8.35
C LEU A 426 4.45 -20.65 -9.70
N ASN A 427 3.13 -20.44 -9.70
CA ASN A 427 2.33 -20.35 -10.91
C ASN A 427 2.60 -19.08 -11.74
N LYS A 428 3.12 -18.00 -11.12
CA LYS A 428 3.59 -16.81 -11.84
C LYS A 428 4.84 -17.06 -12.69
N LEU A 429 5.65 -18.06 -12.35
CA LEU A 429 6.92 -18.37 -13.02
C LEU A 429 6.83 -19.59 -13.96
N ASN A 430 5.84 -20.46 -13.79
CA ASN A 430 5.61 -21.63 -14.65
C ASN A 430 4.86 -21.35 -15.96
N ASN A 431 4.11 -20.24 -16.05
CA ASN A 431 3.27 -19.92 -17.21
C ASN A 431 3.94 -18.87 -18.11
N ASN A 432 4.95 -19.27 -18.88
CA ASN A 432 5.46 -18.50 -20.04
C ASN A 432 4.60 -18.80 -21.28
#